data_AF-A0A537AUK1-F1
#
_entry.id   AF-A0A537AUK1-F1
#
_cell.length_a   1.000
_cell.length_b   1.000
_cell.length_c   1.000
_cell.angle_alpha   90.00
_cell.angle_beta   90.00
_cell.angle_gamma   90.00
#
_symmetry.space_group_name_H-M   'P 1'
#
loop_
_entity.id
_entity.type
_entity.pdbx_description
1 polymer ?
#
loop_
_entity_poly.entity_id
_entity_poly.type
_entity_poly.pdbx_seq_one_letter_code
_entity_poly.pdbx_strand_id
1 'polypeptide(L)'
;MNKLVLIAGGSALVYAGLALLMGVLPGIELSRTPAGPGVEPLTPLQAEGRDVYVANGCSYCHTQQVRPLPQDKIFGRASAPGDFAYQTPELLGSERTGPDLTNAGVRQPSTVWQFIHLYNPRAVVPESIMPAFDWMFKVLEQAPAGTTPVPLPKAYAPAKGVVVPAHQAEALVAYLLSLKQPALPDLATHDGGSATPGVSSASPAGVASTAAGAPSAGPVPATGGGDLAKGKALFTANCAACHQANGEGLPGAFPSLKADDVVNDADPTEQLHAVLHGLQGARVGGVVYSSPMPPFGAALSDADVILRDDR
;
A
#
# COMPACT_ATOMS: atom_id res chain seq x y z
N MET A 1 32.15 30.08 47.45
CA MET A 1 31.08 29.45 46.66
C MET A 1 31.11 27.95 46.91
N ASN A 2 29.96 27.33 47.22
CA ASN A 2 29.91 25.89 47.52
C ASN A 2 30.28 25.09 46.26
N LYS A 3 31.32 24.23 46.33
CA LYS A 3 31.79 23.41 45.20
C LYS A 3 30.65 22.58 44.58
N LEU A 4 29.70 22.15 45.40
CA LEU A 4 28.51 21.40 44.97
C LEU A 4 27.62 22.23 44.02
N VAL A 5 27.41 23.51 44.31
CA VAL A 5 26.59 24.42 43.49
C VAL A 5 27.26 24.70 42.15
N LEU A 6 28.58 24.84 42.15
CA LEU A 6 29.38 24.99 40.93
C LEU A 6 29.29 23.77 40.02
N ILE A 7 29.44 22.56 40.59
CA ILE A 7 29.37 21.31 39.82
C ILE A 7 27.95 21.10 39.29
N ALA A 8 26.94 21.17 40.14
CA ALA A 8 25.55 20.95 39.73
C ALA A 8 25.08 21.99 38.69
N GLY A 9 25.39 23.27 38.91
CA GLY A 9 25.06 24.34 37.96
C GLY A 9 25.80 24.20 36.64
N GLY A 10 27.11 23.89 36.68
CA GLY A 10 27.91 23.64 35.48
C GLY A 10 27.40 22.46 34.67
N SER A 11 27.10 21.33 35.33
CA SER A 11 26.52 20.14 34.67
C SER A 11 25.15 20.42 34.06
N ALA A 12 24.29 21.17 34.75
CA ALA A 12 22.98 21.55 34.23
C ALA A 12 23.09 22.44 32.98
N LEU A 13 24.03 23.40 32.96
CA LEU A 13 24.28 24.25 31.80
C LEU A 13 24.84 23.45 30.61
N VAL A 14 25.77 22.52 30.86
CA VAL A 14 26.28 21.63 29.81
C VAL A 14 25.15 20.77 29.25
N TYR A 15 24.32 20.18 30.10
CA TYR A 15 23.16 19.39 29.66
C TYR A 15 22.16 20.23 28.85
N ALA A 16 21.82 21.43 29.31
CA ALA A 16 20.93 22.34 28.60
C ALA A 16 21.51 22.75 27.23
N GLY A 17 22.83 23.03 27.17
CA GLY A 17 23.53 23.32 25.93
C GLY A 17 23.50 22.15 24.96
N LEU A 18 23.75 20.92 25.43
CA LEU A 18 23.67 19.71 24.61
C LEU A 18 22.25 19.43 24.14
N ALA A 19 21.24 19.58 25.00
CA ALA A 19 19.83 19.39 24.64
C ALA A 19 19.38 20.41 23.57
N LEU A 20 19.82 21.66 23.68
CA LEU A 20 19.57 22.69 22.66
C LEU A 20 20.24 22.33 21.33
N LEU A 21 21.52 21.98 21.36
CA LEU A 21 22.33 21.69 20.17
C LEU A 21 21.90 20.40 19.45
N MET A 22 21.56 19.35 20.19
CA MET A 22 21.27 18.03 19.63
C MET A 22 19.78 17.74 19.45
N GLY A 23 18.90 18.42 20.18
CA GLY A 23 17.46 18.21 20.09
C GLY A 23 16.74 19.38 19.43
N VAL A 24 16.85 20.57 20.02
CA VAL A 24 16.03 21.73 19.63
C VAL A 24 16.45 22.30 18.27
N LEU A 25 17.75 22.54 18.04
CA LEU A 25 18.21 23.11 16.77
C LEU A 25 17.93 22.19 15.57
N PRO A 26 18.25 20.88 15.61
CA PRO A 26 17.88 19.97 14.52
C PRO A 26 16.36 19.87 14.34
N GLY A 27 15.58 19.92 15.42
CA GLY A 27 14.12 19.95 15.35
C GLY A 27 13.58 21.19 14.63
N ILE A 28 14.14 22.37 14.91
CA ILE A 28 13.78 23.62 14.22
C ILE A 28 14.16 23.54 12.74
N GLU A 29 15.33 23.00 12.42
CA GLU A 29 15.78 22.80 11.04
C GLU A 29 14.83 21.85 10.30
N LEU A 30 14.49 20.71 10.91
CA LEU A 30 13.56 19.74 10.33
C LEU A 30 12.16 20.33 10.15
N SER A 31 11.64 21.12 11.10
CA SER A 31 10.32 21.77 10.98
C SER A 31 10.24 22.81 9.86
N ARG A 32 11.39 23.26 9.34
CA ARG A 32 11.49 24.19 8.22
C ARG A 32 11.71 23.48 6.88
N THR A 33 11.75 22.15 6.87
CA THR A 33 11.87 21.37 5.65
C THR A 33 10.69 21.69 4.73
N PRO A 34 10.91 22.18 3.51
CA PRO A 34 9.82 22.43 2.58
C PRO A 34 9.20 21.12 2.10
N ALA A 35 7.97 21.21 1.59
CA ALA A 35 7.32 20.09 0.93
C ALA A 35 8.18 19.59 -0.25
N GLY A 36 8.28 18.26 -0.37
CA GLY A 36 8.91 17.63 -1.52
C GLY A 36 8.13 17.89 -2.83
N PRO A 37 8.76 17.70 -3.99
CA PRO A 37 8.07 17.83 -5.27
C PRO A 37 6.81 16.95 -5.33
N GLY A 38 5.67 17.54 -5.68
CA GLY A 38 4.38 16.84 -5.82
C GLY A 38 3.72 16.41 -4.50
N VAL A 39 4.26 16.82 -3.34
CA VAL A 39 3.61 16.62 -2.04
C VAL A 39 2.57 17.71 -1.86
N GLU A 40 1.31 17.30 -1.72
CA GLU A 40 0.15 18.19 -1.57
C GLU A 40 -0.46 18.09 -0.17
N PRO A 41 -1.12 19.16 0.34
CA PRO A 41 -1.87 19.10 1.59
C PRO A 41 -3.03 18.09 1.54
N LEU A 42 -3.35 17.48 2.69
CA LEU A 42 -4.52 16.61 2.82
C LEU A 42 -5.81 17.41 2.62
N THR A 43 -6.77 16.82 1.91
CA THR A 43 -8.15 17.32 1.87
C THR A 43 -8.80 17.19 3.25
N PRO A 44 -9.90 17.91 3.55
CA PRO A 44 -10.56 17.81 4.86
C PRO A 44 -10.93 16.38 5.27
N LEU A 45 -11.45 15.57 4.32
CA LEU A 45 -11.82 14.19 4.58
C LEU A 45 -10.60 13.30 4.85
N GLN A 46 -9.47 13.55 4.17
CA GLN A 46 -8.22 12.83 4.41
C GLN A 46 -7.58 13.22 5.76
N ALA A 47 -7.68 14.49 6.15
CA ALA A 47 -7.22 14.95 7.46
C ALA A 47 -8.03 14.29 8.59
N GLU A 48 -9.36 14.26 8.46
CA GLU A 48 -10.22 13.50 9.38
C GLU A 48 -9.87 12.01 9.40
N GLY A 49 -9.63 11.41 8.23
CA GLY A 49 -9.20 10.02 8.11
C GLY A 49 -7.88 9.72 8.81
N ARG A 50 -6.95 10.67 8.78
CA ARG A 50 -5.69 10.60 9.53
C ARG A 50 -5.95 10.65 11.03
N ASP A 51 -6.88 11.47 11.49
CA ASP A 51 -7.26 11.50 12.91
C ASP A 51 -7.91 10.17 13.34
N VAL A 52 -8.74 9.58 12.48
CA VAL A 52 -9.29 8.23 12.69
C VAL A 52 -8.16 7.18 12.74
N TYR A 53 -7.17 7.26 11.86
CA TYR A 53 -6.00 6.37 11.85
C TYR A 53 -5.23 6.43 13.18
N VAL A 54 -5.01 7.64 13.71
CA VAL A 54 -4.34 7.86 15.00
C VAL A 54 -5.19 7.39 16.17
N ALA A 55 -6.47 7.75 16.21
CA ALA A 55 -7.39 7.40 17.28
C ALA A 55 -7.54 5.89 17.46
N ASN A 56 -7.36 5.14 16.37
CA ASN A 56 -7.46 3.69 16.35
C ASN A 56 -6.11 2.95 16.47
N GLY A 57 -5.03 3.69 16.70
CA GLY A 57 -3.72 3.11 16.97
C GLY A 57 -3.12 2.37 15.77
N CYS A 58 -3.52 2.70 14.54
CA CYS A 58 -2.99 2.02 13.35
C CYS A 58 -1.46 2.15 13.23
N SER A 59 -0.91 3.28 13.69
CA SER A 59 0.55 3.54 13.75
C SER A 59 1.34 2.60 14.67
N TYR A 60 0.67 1.89 15.59
CA TYR A 60 1.33 0.89 16.43
C TYR A 60 1.66 -0.40 15.66
N CYS A 61 0.96 -0.67 14.55
CA CYS A 61 1.20 -1.86 13.73
C CYS A 61 1.78 -1.54 12.37
N HIS A 62 1.53 -0.34 11.85
CA HIS A 62 1.87 0.07 10.50
C HIS A 62 2.78 1.30 10.51
N THR A 63 3.98 1.12 9.95
CA THR A 63 4.90 2.23 9.69
C THR A 63 4.45 3.03 8.48
N GLN A 64 4.81 4.31 8.46
CA GLN A 64 4.74 5.16 7.26
C GLN A 64 6.12 5.77 6.99
N GLN A 65 7.15 4.91 7.00
CA GLN A 65 8.52 5.28 6.70
C GLN A 65 9.23 4.14 5.96
N VAL A 66 9.42 4.32 4.66
CA VAL A 66 10.18 3.39 3.83
C VAL A 66 11.66 3.64 4.03
N ARG A 67 12.38 2.64 4.54
CA ARG A 67 13.83 2.74 4.78
C ARG A 67 14.61 2.55 3.48
N PRO A 68 15.83 3.10 3.36
CA PRO A 68 16.71 2.87 2.21
C PRO A 68 17.38 1.49 2.24
N LEU A 69 16.57 0.43 2.46
CA LEU A 69 17.01 -0.95 2.52
C LEU A 69 16.40 -1.75 1.36
N PRO A 70 17.13 -2.71 0.76
CA PRO A 70 16.60 -3.51 -0.34
C PRO A 70 15.25 -4.19 -0.04
N GLN A 71 15.03 -4.62 1.20
CA GLN A 71 13.81 -5.31 1.64
C GLN A 71 12.59 -4.38 1.68
N ASP A 72 12.80 -3.08 1.87
CA ASP A 72 11.72 -2.09 2.00
C ASP A 72 11.29 -1.53 0.64
N LYS A 73 12.00 -1.83 -0.46
CA LYS A 73 11.68 -1.37 -1.82
C LYS A 73 10.28 -1.77 -2.30
N ILE A 74 9.72 -2.86 -1.76
CA ILE A 74 8.35 -3.29 -2.07
C ILE A 74 7.27 -2.32 -1.58
N PHE A 75 7.62 -1.43 -0.65
CA PHE A 75 6.72 -0.44 -0.06
C PHE A 75 6.79 0.91 -0.78
N GLY A 76 7.86 1.17 -1.54
CA GLY A 76 8.06 2.44 -2.24
C GLY A 76 9.53 2.82 -2.33
N ARG A 77 9.79 4.08 -2.68
CA ARG A 77 11.13 4.66 -2.58
C ARG A 77 11.43 5.00 -1.12
N ALA A 78 12.72 5.13 -0.79
CA ALA A 78 13.11 5.63 0.53
C ALA A 78 12.40 6.97 0.83
N SER A 79 11.85 7.09 2.03
CA SER A 79 11.19 8.31 2.49
C SER A 79 12.19 9.44 2.61
N ALA A 80 11.79 10.63 2.18
CA ALA A 80 12.56 11.87 2.31
C ALA A 80 11.88 12.80 3.32
N PRO A 81 12.61 13.69 4.02
CA PRO A 81 12.01 14.63 4.97
C PRO A 81 10.84 15.45 4.41
N GLY A 82 10.92 15.87 3.14
CA GLY A 82 9.86 16.64 2.48
C GLY A 82 8.55 15.87 2.24
N ASP A 83 8.54 14.53 2.37
CA ASP A 83 7.34 13.71 2.25
C ASP A 83 6.33 13.98 3.41
N PHE A 84 6.81 14.59 4.50
CA PHE A 84 6.06 14.77 5.74
C PHE A 84 5.63 16.22 6.02
N ALA A 85 5.86 17.16 5.09
CA ALA A 85 5.67 18.60 5.30
C ALA A 85 4.23 19.04 5.71
N TYR A 86 3.24 18.16 5.57
CA TYR A 86 1.85 18.39 5.97
C TYR A 86 1.31 17.33 6.96
N GLN A 87 2.20 16.60 7.62
CA GLN A 87 1.85 15.47 8.47
C GLN A 87 2.32 15.68 9.91
N THR A 88 1.90 16.74 10.59
CA THR A 88 2.30 16.99 12.00
C THR A 88 1.26 16.42 12.99
N PRO A 89 1.67 15.61 14.00
CA PRO A 89 2.97 14.95 14.14
C PRO A 89 3.16 13.83 13.10
N GLU A 90 4.39 13.54 12.74
CA GLU A 90 4.71 12.57 11.69
C GLU A 90 4.40 11.15 12.14
N LEU A 91 3.66 10.40 11.32
CA LEU A 91 3.18 9.05 11.66
C LEU A 91 4.16 7.96 11.16
N LEU A 92 5.45 8.17 11.39
CA LEU A 92 6.52 7.27 10.92
C LEU A 92 6.32 5.82 11.38
N GLY A 93 5.75 5.65 12.58
CA GLY A 93 5.57 4.36 13.25
C GLY A 93 6.85 3.85 13.91
N SER A 94 6.72 2.99 14.91
CA SER A 94 7.85 2.41 15.66
C SER A 94 7.92 0.89 15.55
N GLU A 95 6.89 0.26 15.00
CA GLU A 95 6.75 -1.19 14.88
C GLU A 95 6.04 -1.54 13.56
N ARG A 96 6.43 -2.67 12.97
CA ARG A 96 5.91 -3.17 11.69
C ARG A 96 5.37 -4.59 11.87
N THR A 97 4.21 -4.68 12.51
CA THR A 97 3.42 -5.92 12.62
C THR A 97 2.61 -6.15 11.34
N GLY A 98 2.04 -5.07 10.78
CA GLY A 98 1.49 -5.03 9.42
C GLY A 98 2.48 -4.38 8.44
N PRO A 99 2.19 -4.38 7.12
CA PRO A 99 3.04 -3.75 6.12
C PRO A 99 3.15 -2.23 6.31
N ASP A 100 4.23 -1.65 5.78
CA ASP A 100 4.35 -0.20 5.67
C ASP A 100 3.30 0.38 4.72
N LEU A 101 2.72 1.53 5.11
CA LEU A 101 1.60 2.17 4.44
C LEU A 101 1.98 3.45 3.68
N THR A 102 3.24 3.89 3.65
CA THR A 102 3.64 5.16 2.99
C THR A 102 3.13 5.28 1.55
N ASN A 103 3.05 4.16 0.82
CA ASN A 103 2.57 4.11 -0.56
C ASN A 103 1.34 3.20 -0.75
N ALA A 104 0.50 3.08 0.29
CA ALA A 104 -0.66 2.19 0.28
C ALA A 104 -1.67 2.52 -0.83
N GLY A 105 -1.88 3.81 -1.13
CA GLY A 105 -2.80 4.24 -2.18
C GLY A 105 -2.36 3.89 -3.60
N VAL A 106 -1.07 3.55 -3.80
CA VAL A 106 -0.56 2.98 -5.06
C VAL A 106 -0.63 1.46 -5.04
N ARG A 107 -0.24 0.84 -3.93
CA ARG A 107 -0.15 -0.63 -3.81
C ARG A 107 -1.52 -1.30 -3.70
N GLN A 108 -2.50 -0.61 -3.14
CA GLN A 108 -3.87 -1.10 -2.98
C GLN A 108 -4.89 0.04 -3.18
N PRO A 109 -5.15 0.42 -4.45
CA PRO A 109 -5.99 1.57 -4.80
C PRO A 109 -7.49 1.29 -4.72
N SER A 110 -7.91 0.04 -4.46
CA SER A 110 -9.33 -0.33 -4.46
C SER A 110 -10.01 0.06 -3.16
N THR A 111 -10.88 1.09 -3.21
CA THR A 111 -11.73 1.49 -2.08
C THR A 111 -12.55 0.32 -1.52
N VAL A 112 -13.06 -0.54 -2.41
CA VAL A 112 -13.84 -1.73 -2.01
C VAL A 112 -12.98 -2.72 -1.25
N TRP A 113 -11.75 -3.00 -1.72
CA TRP A 113 -10.83 -3.86 -0.98
C TRP A 113 -10.51 -3.27 0.39
N GLN A 114 -10.26 -1.96 0.48
CA GLN A 114 -9.96 -1.29 1.74
C GLN A 114 -11.13 -1.43 2.73
N PHE A 115 -12.37 -1.27 2.27
CA PHE A 115 -13.55 -1.47 3.12
C PHE A 115 -13.71 -2.92 3.58
N ILE A 116 -13.53 -3.90 2.69
CA ILE A 116 -13.59 -5.32 3.09
C ILE A 116 -12.48 -5.63 4.10
N HIS A 117 -11.27 -5.13 3.86
CA HIS A 117 -10.13 -5.32 4.75
C HIS A 117 -10.37 -4.71 6.13
N LEU A 118 -10.86 -3.47 6.21
CA LEU A 118 -11.18 -2.83 7.49
C LEU A 118 -12.33 -3.54 8.21
N TYR A 119 -13.39 -3.92 7.49
CA TYR A 119 -14.52 -4.62 8.10
C TYR A 119 -14.10 -5.97 8.68
N ASN A 120 -13.36 -6.76 7.91
CA ASN A 120 -12.77 -8.01 8.38
C ASN A 120 -11.51 -8.37 7.59
N PRO A 121 -10.31 -8.16 8.15
CA PRO A 121 -9.05 -8.35 7.42
C PRO A 121 -8.87 -9.74 6.82
N ARG A 122 -9.40 -10.77 7.50
CA ARG A 122 -9.34 -12.17 7.07
C ARG A 122 -10.20 -12.48 5.85
N ALA A 123 -11.11 -11.57 5.48
CA ALA A 123 -11.90 -11.72 4.27
C ALA A 123 -11.07 -11.57 3.00
N VAL A 124 -9.98 -10.79 3.03
CA VAL A 124 -9.10 -10.54 1.88
C VAL A 124 -7.67 -11.02 2.09
N VAL A 125 -7.26 -11.22 3.35
CA VAL A 125 -5.94 -11.72 3.75
C VAL A 125 -6.16 -12.75 4.86
N PRO A 126 -6.42 -14.03 4.54
CA PRO A 126 -6.88 -15.05 5.51
C PRO A 126 -5.99 -15.19 6.76
N GLU A 127 -4.69 -15.04 6.58
CA GLU A 127 -3.64 -15.09 7.60
C GLU A 127 -3.44 -13.78 8.37
N SER A 128 -4.25 -12.74 8.11
CA SER A 128 -4.10 -11.45 8.77
C SER A 128 -4.40 -11.51 10.26
N ILE A 129 -3.49 -10.94 11.05
CA ILE A 129 -3.65 -10.70 12.49
C ILE A 129 -4.20 -9.31 12.82
N MET A 130 -4.44 -8.47 11.81
CA MET A 130 -5.02 -7.14 12.00
C MET A 130 -6.41 -7.27 12.66
N PRO A 131 -6.77 -6.45 13.67
CA PRO A 131 -8.11 -6.43 14.23
C PRO A 131 -9.18 -6.04 13.20
N ALA A 132 -10.42 -6.51 13.40
CA ALA A 132 -11.54 -6.02 12.61
C ALA A 132 -12.02 -4.66 13.14
N PHE A 133 -12.38 -3.76 12.22
CA PHE A 133 -12.95 -2.44 12.50
C PHE A 133 -14.41 -2.38 12.03
N ASP A 134 -15.15 -3.47 12.23
CA ASP A 134 -16.57 -3.62 11.85
C ASP A 134 -17.50 -2.56 12.44
N TRP A 135 -17.17 -2.03 13.63
CA TRP A 135 -17.87 -0.92 14.27
C TRP A 135 -17.79 0.40 13.49
N MET A 136 -16.90 0.52 12.49
CA MET A 136 -16.87 1.65 11.56
C MET A 136 -17.92 1.53 10.45
N PHE A 137 -18.72 0.47 10.43
CA PHE A 137 -19.71 0.17 9.42
C PHE A 137 -21.10 0.02 10.04
N LYS A 138 -22.13 0.19 9.20
CA LYS A 138 -23.53 -0.01 9.57
C LYS A 138 -24.10 -1.19 8.82
N VAL A 139 -24.86 -2.03 9.51
CA VAL A 139 -25.67 -3.08 8.88
C VAL A 139 -27.09 -2.53 8.74
N LEU A 140 -27.56 -2.39 7.51
CA LEU A 140 -28.88 -1.85 7.18
C LEU A 140 -29.68 -2.90 6.41
N GLU A 141 -31.01 -2.89 6.48
CA GLU A 141 -31.82 -3.83 5.70
C GLU A 141 -31.61 -3.64 4.19
N GLN A 142 -31.54 -2.39 3.75
CA GLN A 142 -31.17 -1.98 2.40
C GLN A 142 -30.24 -0.77 2.45
N ALA A 143 -29.36 -0.68 1.45
CA ALA A 143 -28.47 0.47 1.32
C ALA A 143 -29.24 1.72 0.90
N PRO A 144 -28.95 2.89 1.51
CA PRO A 144 -29.47 4.17 1.07
C PRO A 144 -29.17 4.42 -0.42
N ALA A 145 -30.06 5.16 -1.10
CA ALA A 145 -29.85 5.54 -2.49
C ALA A 145 -28.51 6.26 -2.68
N GLY A 146 -27.73 5.83 -3.67
CA GLY A 146 -26.39 6.38 -3.96
C GLY A 146 -25.26 5.79 -3.12
N THR A 147 -25.53 4.90 -2.17
CA THR A 147 -24.48 4.18 -1.42
C THR A 147 -24.28 2.78 -2.00
N THR A 148 -23.02 2.41 -2.23
CA THR A 148 -22.67 1.05 -2.67
C THR A 148 -22.36 0.21 -1.44
N PRO A 149 -23.11 -0.89 -1.18
CA PRO A 149 -22.77 -1.81 -0.11
C PRO A 149 -21.36 -2.38 -0.25
N VAL A 150 -20.73 -2.68 0.88
CA VAL A 150 -19.48 -3.44 0.92
C VAL A 150 -19.79 -4.89 0.52
N PRO A 151 -19.23 -5.39 -0.59
CA PRO A 151 -19.51 -6.73 -1.11
C PRO A 151 -18.66 -7.74 -0.33
N LEU A 152 -19.19 -8.21 0.80
CA LEU A 152 -18.49 -9.16 1.65
C LEU A 152 -18.71 -10.61 1.15
N PRO A 153 -17.68 -11.47 1.19
CA PRO A 153 -17.88 -12.90 0.98
C PRO A 153 -18.90 -13.44 1.98
N LYS A 154 -19.70 -14.42 1.56
CA LYS A 154 -20.81 -14.97 2.37
C LYS A 154 -20.38 -15.43 3.78
N ALA A 155 -19.15 -15.92 3.93
CA ALA A 155 -18.61 -16.35 5.22
C ALA A 155 -18.40 -15.20 6.23
N TYR A 156 -18.26 -13.96 5.73
CA TYR A 156 -17.99 -12.76 6.53
C TYR A 156 -19.14 -11.74 6.48
N ALA A 157 -20.10 -11.93 5.57
CA ALA A 157 -21.28 -11.09 5.47
C ALA A 157 -22.24 -11.32 6.66
N PRO A 158 -22.99 -10.28 7.09
CA PRO A 158 -24.01 -10.43 8.13
C PRO A 158 -25.13 -11.38 7.66
N ALA A 159 -25.78 -12.05 8.61
CA ALA A 159 -26.86 -12.99 8.31
C ALA A 159 -28.08 -12.33 7.62
N LYS A 160 -28.30 -11.04 7.89
CA LYS A 160 -29.35 -10.21 7.29
C LYS A 160 -28.83 -8.79 7.06
N GLY A 161 -29.35 -8.15 6.02
CA GLY A 161 -28.99 -6.78 5.65
C GLY A 161 -27.70 -6.70 4.83
N VAL A 162 -27.27 -5.46 4.60
CA VAL A 162 -26.11 -5.08 3.82
C VAL A 162 -25.20 -4.18 4.66
N VAL A 163 -23.89 -4.32 4.44
CA VAL A 163 -22.88 -3.51 5.13
C VAL A 163 -22.62 -2.24 4.34
N VAL A 164 -22.69 -1.10 5.01
CA VAL A 164 -22.42 0.23 4.42
C VAL A 164 -21.37 0.93 5.28
N PRO A 165 -20.31 1.53 4.70
CA PRO A 165 -19.33 2.28 5.48
C PRO A 165 -20.01 3.47 6.18
N ALA A 166 -19.65 3.72 7.44
CA ALA A 166 -19.97 4.99 8.08
C ALA A 166 -18.92 6.04 7.68
N HIS A 167 -19.23 7.31 7.93
CA HIS A 167 -18.36 8.46 7.61
C HIS A 167 -16.89 8.26 8.05
N GLN A 168 -16.66 7.74 9.26
CA GLN A 168 -15.31 7.46 9.75
C GLN A 168 -14.55 6.40 8.93
N ALA A 169 -15.23 5.38 8.40
CA ALA A 169 -14.62 4.40 7.49
C ALA A 169 -14.27 5.07 6.16
N GLU A 170 -15.16 5.91 5.62
CA GLU A 170 -14.92 6.66 4.39
C GLU A 170 -13.74 7.62 4.53
N ALA A 171 -13.67 8.36 5.65
CA ALA A 171 -12.56 9.23 5.98
C ALA A 171 -11.24 8.45 6.07
N LEU A 172 -11.21 7.36 6.84
CA LEU A 172 -10.01 6.51 6.97
C LEU A 172 -9.55 5.98 5.62
N VAL A 173 -10.45 5.47 4.79
CA VAL A 173 -10.09 4.98 3.44
C VAL A 173 -9.63 6.12 2.54
N ALA A 174 -10.23 7.31 2.62
CA ALA A 174 -9.75 8.48 1.87
C ALA A 174 -8.31 8.83 2.23
N TYR A 175 -7.95 8.76 3.53
CA TYR A 175 -6.57 8.94 3.98
C TYR A 175 -5.65 7.83 3.49
N LEU A 176 -6.03 6.55 3.65
CA LEU A 176 -5.19 5.42 3.18
C LEU A 176 -4.93 5.49 1.67
N LEU A 177 -5.93 5.89 0.89
CA LEU A 177 -5.80 6.07 -0.55
C LEU A 177 -5.02 7.34 -0.93
N SER A 178 -4.89 8.33 -0.04
CA SER A 178 -4.03 9.50 -0.27
C SER A 178 -2.55 9.22 -0.01
N LEU A 179 -2.20 8.10 0.64
CA LEU A 179 -0.82 7.69 0.89
C LEU A 179 -0.16 7.22 -0.41
N LYS A 180 0.38 8.19 -1.15
CA LYS A 180 1.08 7.99 -2.43
C LYS A 180 2.35 8.81 -2.40
N GLN A 181 3.51 8.15 -2.52
CA GLN A 181 4.77 8.87 -2.65
C GLN A 181 4.89 9.45 -4.07
N PRO A 182 5.04 10.78 -4.21
CA PRO A 182 5.39 11.36 -5.50
C PRO A 182 6.75 10.84 -5.97
N ALA A 183 6.90 10.72 -7.29
CA ALA A 183 8.20 10.51 -7.88
C ALA A 183 9.11 11.68 -7.50
N LEU A 184 10.30 11.38 -7.00
CA LEU A 184 11.33 12.41 -6.91
C LEU A 184 11.89 12.62 -8.32
N PRO A 185 12.22 13.88 -8.69
CA PRO A 185 13.09 14.10 -9.83
C PRO A 185 14.30 13.18 -9.67
N ASP A 186 14.78 12.59 -10.76
CA ASP A 186 16.03 11.82 -10.73
C ASP A 186 17.05 12.64 -9.99
N LEU A 187 17.36 12.20 -8.77
CA LEU A 187 18.50 12.70 -8.03
C LEU A 187 19.66 12.25 -8.89
N ALA A 188 20.13 13.14 -9.77
CA ALA A 188 21.31 12.94 -10.57
C ALA A 188 22.31 12.21 -9.68
N THR A 189 22.64 10.99 -10.08
CA THR A 189 23.60 10.08 -9.45
C THR A 189 24.57 10.83 -8.55
N HIS A 190 24.21 10.99 -7.28
CA HIS A 190 25.20 11.21 -6.25
C HIS A 190 25.75 9.84 -5.97
N ASP A 191 26.62 9.40 -6.88
CA ASP A 191 27.59 8.35 -6.65
C ASP A 191 28.12 8.55 -5.23
N GLY A 192 27.93 7.54 -4.39
CA GLY A 192 28.44 7.31 -3.03
C GLY A 192 29.49 8.28 -2.49
N GLY A 193 29.17 9.57 -2.39
CA GLY A 193 29.95 10.60 -1.77
C GLY A 193 29.80 10.50 -0.27
N SER A 194 30.54 9.55 0.30
CA SER A 194 30.77 9.37 1.73
C SER A 194 31.00 10.71 2.44
N ALA A 195 30.08 11.11 3.29
CA ALA A 195 30.40 11.89 4.47
C ALA A 195 30.55 10.93 5.66
N THR A 196 31.61 10.13 5.63
CA THR A 196 32.17 9.50 6.83
C THR A 196 33.63 9.92 6.93
N PRO A 197 34.07 10.56 8.04
CA PRO A 197 35.48 10.67 8.34
C PRO A 197 36.03 9.27 8.57
N GLY A 198 37.10 8.94 7.84
CA GLY A 198 37.49 7.56 7.57
C GLY A 198 38.06 6.75 8.73
N VAL A 199 38.06 5.45 8.53
CA VAL A 199 39.15 4.52 8.86
C VAL A 199 39.12 3.36 7.87
N SER A 200 40.29 3.08 7.28
CA SER A 200 40.51 2.19 6.14
C SER A 200 40.26 0.70 6.39
N SER A 201 39.94 0.04 5.27
CA SER A 201 40.44 -1.27 4.82
C SER A 201 40.27 -2.48 5.74
N ALA A 202 39.43 -3.44 5.32
CA ALA A 202 39.87 -4.66 4.63
C ALA A 202 38.67 -5.61 4.45
N SER A 203 38.47 -6.09 3.23
CA SER A 203 37.68 -7.30 2.97
C SER A 203 38.65 -8.49 2.89
N PRO A 204 38.19 -9.71 3.21
CA PRO A 204 38.13 -10.66 2.10
C PRO A 204 36.86 -11.54 2.08
N ALA A 205 36.43 -11.79 0.85
CA ALA A 205 36.03 -13.05 0.24
C ALA A 205 35.13 -14.04 1.03
N GLY A 206 33.90 -14.18 0.53
CA GLY A 206 33.41 -15.42 -0.08
C GLY A 206 33.24 -16.65 0.80
N VAL A 207 31.99 -17.03 1.05
CA VAL A 207 31.54 -18.42 1.04
C VAL A 207 30.15 -18.52 0.45
N ALA A 208 30.03 -19.29 -0.64
CA ALA A 208 28.78 -19.79 -1.16
C ALA A 208 28.23 -20.87 -0.21
N SER A 209 26.90 -20.97 -0.10
CA SER A 209 26.24 -22.18 0.42
C SER A 209 25.01 -22.51 -0.41
N THR A 210 25.04 -23.73 -0.93
CA THR A 210 24.09 -24.44 -1.77
C THR A 210 23.06 -25.26 -0.98
N ALA A 211 22.04 -25.74 -1.72
CA ALA A 211 21.10 -26.86 -1.48
C ALA A 211 19.69 -26.43 -1.01
N ALA A 212 18.66 -26.48 -1.88
CA ALA A 212 17.89 -27.64 -2.42
C ALA A 212 16.65 -27.92 -1.53
N GLY A 213 15.42 -28.18 -1.99
CA GLY A 213 14.81 -28.41 -3.30
C GLY A 213 13.58 -29.31 -3.08
N ALA A 214 12.42 -28.99 -3.67
CA ALA A 214 11.26 -29.87 -3.82
C ALA A 214 10.36 -29.39 -4.99
N PRO A 215 9.61 -30.28 -5.66
CA PRO A 215 9.61 -30.39 -7.12
C PRO A 215 8.52 -29.58 -7.82
N SER A 216 8.90 -28.88 -8.89
CA SER A 216 7.97 -28.40 -9.91
C SER A 216 7.94 -29.38 -11.07
N ALA A 217 6.74 -29.75 -11.50
CA ALA A 217 6.52 -30.47 -12.75
C ALA A 217 7.15 -29.68 -13.91
N GLY A 218 7.86 -30.38 -14.78
CA GLY A 218 8.78 -29.78 -15.75
C GLY A 218 8.12 -28.87 -16.79
N PRO A 219 8.88 -27.95 -17.41
CA PRO A 219 8.34 -26.99 -18.37
C PRO A 219 8.06 -27.70 -19.70
N VAL A 220 6.84 -27.54 -20.21
CA VAL A 220 6.54 -27.79 -21.62
C VAL A 220 7.11 -26.60 -22.42
N PRO A 221 7.81 -26.82 -23.56
CA PRO A 221 8.52 -25.74 -24.25
C PRO A 221 7.57 -24.70 -24.84
N ALA A 222 7.79 -23.43 -24.50
CA ALA A 222 7.06 -22.28 -25.01
C ALA A 222 7.64 -21.82 -26.36
N THR A 223 6.77 -21.60 -27.35
CA THR A 223 7.10 -20.87 -28.58
C THR A 223 5.98 -19.87 -28.87
N GLY A 224 6.22 -18.58 -28.59
CA GLY A 224 5.30 -17.47 -28.93
C GLY A 224 5.43 -16.20 -28.07
N GLY A 225 6.32 -15.28 -28.45
CA GLY A 225 6.13 -13.81 -28.54
C GLY A 225 5.65 -12.87 -27.43
N GLY A 226 5.10 -13.32 -26.29
CA GLY A 226 4.65 -12.42 -25.21
C GLY A 226 5.66 -12.31 -24.07
N ASP A 227 6.04 -11.10 -23.64
CA ASP A 227 6.84 -10.94 -22.43
C ASP A 227 5.96 -11.21 -21.19
N LEU A 228 5.91 -12.47 -20.78
CA LEU A 228 5.23 -12.94 -19.57
C LEU A 228 5.69 -12.19 -18.31
N ALA A 229 6.94 -11.73 -18.24
CA ALA A 229 7.41 -10.95 -17.11
C ALA A 229 6.78 -9.55 -17.11
N LYS A 230 6.67 -8.92 -18.29
CA LYS A 230 5.93 -7.65 -18.47
C LYS A 230 4.44 -7.81 -18.15
N GLY A 231 3.80 -8.85 -18.67
CA GLY A 231 2.38 -9.15 -18.39
C GLY A 231 2.11 -9.35 -16.90
N LYS A 232 2.97 -10.11 -16.21
CA LYS A 232 2.90 -10.29 -14.75
C LYS A 232 3.08 -8.97 -13.99
N ALA A 233 4.00 -8.10 -14.41
CA ALA A 233 4.22 -6.80 -13.78
C ALA A 233 3.00 -5.89 -13.93
N LEU A 234 2.42 -5.84 -15.13
CA LEU A 234 1.20 -5.08 -15.42
C LEU A 234 0.00 -5.60 -14.61
N PHE A 235 -0.18 -6.92 -14.55
CA PHE A 235 -1.23 -7.53 -13.73
C PHE A 235 -1.08 -7.18 -12.26
N THR A 236 0.15 -7.28 -11.73
CA THR A 236 0.44 -6.95 -10.33
C THR A 236 0.16 -5.49 -10.02
N ALA A 237 0.47 -4.59 -10.97
CA ALA A 237 0.27 -3.16 -10.80
C ALA A 237 -1.20 -2.72 -10.89
N ASN A 238 -2.01 -3.38 -11.73
CA ASN A 238 -3.34 -2.88 -12.10
C ASN A 238 -4.51 -3.77 -11.66
N CYS A 239 -4.31 -5.08 -11.60
CA CYS A 239 -5.40 -6.05 -11.48
C CYS A 239 -5.39 -6.77 -10.13
N ALA A 240 -4.20 -7.09 -9.62
CA ALA A 240 -4.00 -7.92 -8.42
C ALA A 240 -4.62 -7.31 -7.15
N ALA A 241 -4.79 -5.99 -7.12
CA ALA A 241 -5.47 -5.26 -6.06
C ALA A 241 -6.88 -5.80 -5.76
N CYS A 242 -7.63 -6.18 -6.80
CA CYS A 242 -8.99 -6.73 -6.68
C CYS A 242 -9.03 -8.23 -6.99
N HIS A 243 -8.35 -8.65 -8.05
CA HIS A 243 -8.39 -10.03 -8.54
C HIS A 243 -7.39 -10.96 -7.85
N GLN A 244 -6.71 -10.47 -6.80
CA GLN A 244 -5.63 -11.14 -6.08
C GLN A 244 -4.40 -11.39 -6.96
N ALA A 245 -3.23 -11.55 -6.35
CA ALA A 245 -1.97 -11.78 -7.07
C ALA A 245 -1.99 -13.09 -7.90
N ASN A 246 -2.85 -14.03 -7.52
CA ASN A 246 -3.03 -15.31 -8.19
C ASN A 246 -4.23 -15.33 -9.16
N GLY A 247 -4.95 -14.22 -9.36
CA GLY A 247 -6.10 -14.14 -10.27
C GLY A 247 -7.35 -14.88 -9.80
N GLU A 248 -7.43 -15.35 -8.55
CA GLU A 248 -8.61 -16.07 -8.03
C GLU A 248 -9.74 -15.13 -7.60
N GLY A 249 -9.44 -13.83 -7.50
CA GLY A 249 -10.37 -12.85 -6.97
C GLY A 249 -10.79 -13.16 -5.54
N LEU A 250 -11.93 -12.64 -5.17
CA LEU A 250 -12.56 -12.89 -3.88
C LEU A 250 -14.02 -13.28 -4.11
N PRO A 251 -14.41 -14.56 -3.88
CA PRO A 251 -15.77 -15.01 -4.14
C PRO A 251 -16.85 -14.12 -3.50
N GLY A 252 -17.77 -13.62 -4.33
CA GLY A 252 -18.82 -12.69 -3.95
C GLY A 252 -18.46 -11.20 -3.97
N ALA A 253 -17.18 -10.85 -4.17
CA ALA A 253 -16.70 -9.46 -4.23
C ALA A 253 -15.97 -9.14 -5.53
N PHE A 254 -14.98 -9.95 -5.90
CA PHE A 254 -14.20 -9.82 -7.12
C PHE A 254 -14.13 -11.17 -7.83
N PRO A 255 -14.50 -11.26 -9.12
CA PRO A 255 -14.50 -12.54 -9.80
C PRO A 255 -13.09 -13.12 -9.96
N SER A 256 -13.02 -14.44 -10.00
CA SER A 256 -11.83 -15.16 -10.44
C SER A 256 -11.63 -14.91 -11.93
N LEU A 257 -10.42 -14.52 -12.32
CA LEU A 257 -10.02 -14.38 -13.72
C LEU A 257 -9.55 -15.73 -14.29
N LYS A 258 -9.02 -16.61 -13.45
CA LYS A 258 -8.52 -17.94 -13.87
C LYS A 258 -9.60 -18.82 -14.48
N ALA A 259 -10.80 -18.78 -13.93
CA ALA A 259 -11.91 -19.65 -14.30
C ALA A 259 -12.99 -18.92 -15.10
N ASP A 260 -12.67 -17.72 -15.62
CA ASP A 260 -13.61 -16.88 -16.34
C ASP A 260 -13.55 -17.18 -17.84
N ASP A 261 -14.72 -17.42 -18.44
CA ASP A 261 -14.81 -17.77 -19.85
C ASP A 261 -14.41 -16.58 -20.74
N VAL A 262 -14.66 -15.33 -20.33
CA VAL A 262 -14.28 -14.13 -21.12
C VAL A 262 -12.77 -13.91 -21.11
N VAL A 263 -12.10 -14.13 -19.98
CA VAL A 263 -10.63 -14.04 -19.86
C VAL A 263 -9.93 -15.11 -20.70
N ASN A 264 -10.54 -16.30 -20.79
CA ASN A 264 -9.96 -17.46 -21.48
C ASN A 264 -10.52 -17.68 -22.91
N ASP A 265 -11.47 -16.87 -23.37
CA ASP A 265 -12.09 -17.01 -24.71
C ASP A 265 -11.05 -16.79 -25.80
N ALA A 266 -11.03 -17.56 -26.89
CA ALA A 266 -10.08 -17.35 -27.98
C ALA A 266 -10.17 -15.93 -28.61
N ASP A 267 -11.33 -15.29 -28.55
CA ASP A 267 -11.55 -13.89 -28.95
C ASP A 267 -11.38 -12.94 -27.75
N PRO A 268 -10.32 -12.12 -27.70
CA PRO A 268 -10.07 -11.22 -26.58
C PRO A 268 -10.95 -9.95 -26.62
N THR A 269 -11.83 -9.78 -27.60
CA THR A 269 -12.58 -8.52 -27.79
C THR A 269 -13.35 -8.10 -26.53
N GLU A 270 -14.10 -9.01 -25.92
CA GLU A 270 -14.87 -8.74 -24.69
C GLU A 270 -13.95 -8.47 -23.49
N GLN A 271 -12.85 -9.21 -23.37
CA GLN A 271 -11.83 -9.00 -22.34
C GLN A 271 -11.20 -7.60 -22.46
N LEU A 272 -10.79 -7.23 -23.68
CA LEU A 272 -10.19 -5.93 -23.99
C LEU A 272 -11.19 -4.80 -23.69
N HIS A 273 -12.45 -4.95 -24.09
CA HIS A 273 -13.48 -3.98 -23.81
C HIS A 273 -13.69 -3.79 -22.30
N ALA A 274 -13.75 -4.88 -21.54
CA ALA A 274 -13.87 -4.83 -20.08
C ALA A 274 -12.65 -4.16 -19.40
N VAL A 275 -11.43 -4.41 -19.88
CA VAL A 275 -10.22 -3.77 -19.34
C VAL A 275 -10.17 -2.29 -19.68
N LEU A 276 -10.45 -1.91 -20.93
CA LEU A 276 -10.31 -0.53 -21.39
C LEU A 276 -11.43 0.37 -20.86
N HIS A 277 -12.66 -0.13 -20.79
CA HIS A 277 -13.85 0.65 -20.46
C HIS A 277 -14.44 0.35 -19.07
N GLY A 278 -13.87 -0.64 -18.37
CA GLY A 278 -14.41 -1.11 -17.11
C GLY A 278 -15.60 -2.05 -17.31
N LEU A 279 -16.11 -2.60 -16.20
CA LEU A 279 -17.21 -3.55 -16.22
C LEU A 279 -18.05 -3.40 -14.96
N GLN A 280 -19.38 -3.59 -15.06
CA GLN A 280 -20.26 -3.61 -13.90
C GLN A 280 -21.28 -4.74 -14.03
N GLY A 281 -21.54 -5.45 -12.93
CA GLY A 281 -22.52 -6.54 -12.91
C GLY A 281 -22.02 -7.83 -13.58
N ALA A 282 -20.71 -8.08 -13.57
CA ALA A 282 -20.11 -9.25 -14.20
C ALA A 282 -20.70 -10.55 -13.64
N ARG A 283 -20.89 -11.56 -14.50
CA ARG A 283 -21.35 -12.88 -14.09
C ARG A 283 -20.28 -13.91 -14.41
N VAL A 284 -19.70 -14.51 -13.37
CA VAL A 284 -18.64 -15.52 -13.50
C VAL A 284 -19.05 -16.76 -12.71
N GLY A 285 -19.12 -17.91 -13.38
CA GLY A 285 -19.53 -19.18 -12.75
C GLY A 285 -20.93 -19.13 -12.11
N GLY A 286 -21.86 -18.36 -12.68
CA GLY A 286 -23.23 -18.21 -12.15
C GLY A 286 -23.39 -17.24 -10.97
N VAL A 287 -22.29 -16.65 -10.48
CA VAL A 287 -22.32 -15.62 -9.43
C VAL A 287 -22.28 -14.23 -10.06
N VAL A 288 -23.18 -13.33 -9.63
CA VAL A 288 -23.20 -11.93 -10.07
C VAL A 288 -22.33 -11.10 -9.14
N TYR A 289 -21.38 -10.37 -9.71
CA TYR A 289 -20.47 -9.44 -9.04
C TYR A 289 -20.94 -8.02 -9.32
N SER A 290 -21.50 -7.36 -8.31
CA SER A 290 -22.06 -6.01 -8.40
C SER A 290 -21.01 -4.91 -8.27
N SER A 291 -19.79 -5.24 -7.85
CA SER A 291 -18.67 -4.30 -7.74
C SER A 291 -18.24 -3.80 -9.13
N PRO A 292 -18.13 -2.47 -9.34
CA PRO A 292 -17.62 -1.94 -10.60
C PRO A 292 -16.11 -2.19 -10.71
N MET A 293 -15.68 -2.74 -11.84
CA MET A 293 -14.30 -2.75 -12.30
C MET A 293 -14.03 -1.42 -13.01
N PRO A 294 -13.06 -0.60 -12.54
CA PRO A 294 -12.76 0.68 -13.17
C PRO A 294 -12.14 0.51 -14.57
N PRO A 295 -12.22 1.53 -15.44
CA PRO A 295 -11.55 1.52 -16.74
C PRO A 295 -10.04 1.70 -16.61
N PHE A 296 -9.27 0.95 -17.38
CA PHE A 296 -7.80 1.05 -17.42
C PHE A 296 -7.26 1.61 -18.73
N GLY A 297 -8.11 2.02 -19.68
CA GLY A 297 -7.68 2.55 -20.98
C GLY A 297 -6.88 3.86 -20.92
N ALA A 298 -6.89 4.58 -19.79
CA ALA A 298 -6.03 5.73 -19.57
C ALA A 298 -4.63 5.36 -19.04
N ALA A 299 -4.47 4.15 -18.50
CA ALA A 299 -3.25 3.67 -17.84
C ALA A 299 -2.51 2.60 -18.67
N LEU A 300 -3.18 1.95 -19.62
CA LEU A 300 -2.64 0.86 -20.43
C LEU A 300 -2.71 1.24 -21.92
N SER A 301 -1.64 0.97 -22.66
CA SER A 301 -1.61 1.11 -24.12
C SER A 301 -2.09 -0.16 -24.82
N ASP A 302 -2.48 -0.09 -26.09
CA ASP A 302 -2.86 -1.27 -26.90
C ASP A 302 -1.80 -2.38 -26.83
N ALA A 303 -0.52 -2.01 -26.81
CA ALA A 303 0.60 -2.95 -26.70
C ALA A 303 0.75 -3.60 -25.31
N ASP A 304 0.15 -3.03 -24.26
CA ASP A 304 0.12 -3.59 -22.90
C ASP A 304 -1.04 -4.57 -22.71
N VAL A 305 -2.13 -4.39 -23.46
CA VAL A 305 -3.34 -5.24 -23.35
C VAL A 305 -3.31 -6.45 -24.29
N ILE A 306 -2.49 -6.42 -25.36
CA ILE A 306 -2.31 -7.53 -26.32
C ILE A 306 -1.29 -8.58 -25.84
N LEU A 307 -0.85 -8.54 -24.57
CA LEU A 307 0.05 -9.55 -24.00
C LEU A 307 -0.67 -10.87 -23.66
N ARG A 308 -1.49 -11.38 -24.57
CA ARG A 308 -2.18 -12.65 -24.40
C ARG A 308 -1.38 -13.81 -24.99
N ASP A 309 -1.41 -14.91 -24.25
CA ASP A 309 -1.16 -16.24 -24.78
C ASP A 309 -2.38 -16.61 -25.65
N ASP A 310 -2.15 -16.93 -26.92
CA ASP A 310 -3.20 -17.38 -27.84
C ASP A 310 -3.42 -18.91 -27.71
N ARG A 311 -3.40 -19.46 -26.49
CA ARG A 311 -3.69 -20.89 -26.23
C ARG A 311 -4.33 -21.18 -24.88
#